data_AF-A0A1B7XQQ4-F1
#
_entry.id   AF-A0A1B7XQQ4-F1
#
_cell.length_a   1.000
_cell.length_b   1.000
_cell.length_c   1.000
_cell.angle_alpha   90.00
_cell.angle_beta   90.00
_cell.angle_gamma   90.00
#
_symmetry.space_group_name_H-M   'P 1'
#
loop_
_entity.id
_entity.type
_entity.pdbx_description
1 polymer ?
#
loop_
_entity_poly.entity_id
_entity_poly.type
_entity_poly.pdbx_seq_one_letter_code
_entity_poly.pdbx_strand_id
1 'polypeptide(L)'
;MKSFNLLYTLFISSLFCPVLSAFLLLHLLLNTLQGHNDYRVVKEGSETLVYTNGYKNGRDAVTMVAISSNKIMVKTAFNAYDNTNNRLYLSQILMALWSNAGKSKSNLRYLAWENVNNDPVTDALEGARDFLDLGENDDFVLDVSSADADIWETFELTAFGRVATRICRETRKSVKKIHVDNNRGEETVTWEMR
;
A
#
# COMPACT_ATOMS: atom_id res chain seq x y z
N MET A 1 64.14 -48.10 19.71
CA MET A 1 63.80 -48.31 18.28
C MET A 1 62.33 -47.98 18.07
N LYS A 2 62.07 -46.98 17.20
CA LYS A 2 60.88 -46.69 16.37
C LYS A 2 59.48 -46.48 17.00
N SER A 3 59.21 -45.20 17.29
CA SER A 3 58.22 -44.27 16.68
C SER A 3 56.85 -44.70 16.09
N PHE A 4 55.89 -43.77 16.29
CA PHE A 4 54.71 -43.41 15.47
C PHE A 4 53.41 -44.25 15.54
N ASN A 5 52.37 -43.73 16.21
CA ASN A 5 51.30 -42.99 15.49
C ASN A 5 50.44 -42.09 16.40
N LEU A 6 50.16 -40.91 15.85
CA LEU A 6 49.41 -39.78 16.39
C LEU A 6 47.98 -39.82 15.81
N LEU A 7 47.05 -39.13 16.49
CA LEU A 7 45.81 -38.54 15.96
C LEU A 7 44.52 -39.38 15.79
N TYR A 8 43.40 -38.67 15.98
CA TYR A 8 41.98 -39.05 15.95
C TYR A 8 41.45 -39.63 17.27
N THR A 9 40.92 -38.86 18.21
CA THR A 9 39.69 -38.07 17.99
C THR A 9 39.56 -37.04 19.10
N LEU A 10 39.59 -35.77 18.69
CA LEU A 10 39.37 -34.58 19.49
C LEU A 10 38.05 -33.98 18.98
N PHE A 11 37.27 -33.39 19.88
CA PHE A 11 36.11 -32.51 19.62
C PHE A 11 34.87 -33.15 18.97
N ILE A 12 33.74 -33.13 19.68
CA ILE A 12 32.66 -32.15 19.43
C ILE A 12 31.94 -31.96 20.76
N SER A 13 32.40 -30.92 21.44
CA SER A 13 31.68 -30.20 22.47
C SER A 13 30.44 -29.53 21.87
N SER A 14 29.35 -29.54 22.64
CA SER A 14 28.46 -28.37 22.80
C SER A 14 28.10 -27.59 21.53
N LEU A 15 27.14 -28.09 20.75
CA LEU A 15 26.36 -27.26 19.83
C LEU A 15 24.86 -27.52 20.05
N PHE A 16 24.44 -27.40 21.30
CA PHE A 16 23.04 -27.10 21.61
C PHE A 16 22.75 -25.66 21.18
N CYS A 17 22.29 -25.53 19.94
CA CYS A 17 21.29 -24.59 19.46
C CYS A 17 21.28 -23.16 20.06
N PRO A 18 21.98 -22.20 19.44
CA PRO A 18 21.54 -20.81 19.42
C PRO A 18 21.02 -20.37 18.03
N VAL A 19 21.10 -21.25 17.02
CA VAL A 19 20.83 -20.85 15.62
C VAL A 19 19.32 -20.69 15.34
N LEU A 20 18.43 -21.35 16.10
CA LEU A 20 16.98 -21.22 15.89
C LEU A 20 16.35 -19.98 16.55
N SER A 21 16.99 -19.39 17.57
CA SER A 21 16.46 -18.18 18.22
C SER A 21 16.81 -16.90 17.45
N ALA A 22 17.86 -16.92 16.63
CA ALA A 22 18.21 -15.80 15.77
C ALA A 22 17.29 -15.70 14.54
N PHE A 23 16.76 -16.82 14.04
CA PHE A 23 15.88 -16.82 12.87
C PHE A 23 14.46 -16.30 13.14
N LEU A 24 13.97 -16.41 14.39
CA LEU A 24 12.71 -15.80 14.81
C LEU A 24 12.85 -14.32 15.23
N LEU A 25 14.02 -13.90 15.74
CA LEU A 25 14.26 -12.47 16.04
C LEU A 25 14.65 -11.63 14.81
N LEU A 26 15.09 -12.25 13.71
CA LEU A 26 15.50 -11.53 12.50
C LEU A 26 14.33 -11.17 11.55
N HIS A 27 13.12 -11.69 11.78
CA HIS A 27 11.91 -11.20 11.10
C HIS A 27 11.42 -9.85 11.64
N LEU A 28 12.05 -9.34 12.71
CA LEU A 28 11.89 -7.98 13.24
C LEU A 28 12.93 -7.01 12.67
N LEU A 29 13.52 -7.31 11.50
CA LEU A 29 14.20 -6.30 10.71
C LEU A 29 13.16 -5.26 10.28
N LEU A 30 13.17 -4.12 10.97
CA LEU A 30 12.34 -2.96 10.64
C LEU A 30 12.58 -2.61 9.16
N ASN A 31 11.67 -3.06 8.30
CA ASN A 31 11.54 -2.50 6.95
C ASN A 31 10.94 -1.11 7.14
N THR A 32 11.81 -0.13 7.34
CA THR A 32 11.45 1.28 7.40
C THR A 32 11.11 1.75 5.99
N LEU A 33 10.19 2.71 5.88
CA LEU A 33 9.92 3.36 4.61
C LEU A 33 11.06 4.34 4.32
N GLN A 34 11.98 3.98 3.42
CA GLN A 34 13.02 4.88 2.87
C GLN A 34 13.72 5.76 3.92
N GLY A 35 14.23 5.17 5.01
CA GLY A 35 14.97 5.92 6.04
C GLY A 35 14.10 6.63 7.08
N HIS A 36 12.78 6.47 7.05
CA HIS A 36 11.88 6.93 8.11
C HIS A 36 11.73 5.85 9.19
N ASN A 37 12.51 5.99 10.27
CA ASN A 37 12.55 5.05 11.39
C ASN A 37 11.22 4.97 12.18
N ASP A 38 10.37 5.99 12.05
CA ASP A 38 9.08 6.03 12.73
C ASP A 38 8.01 5.17 12.06
N TYR A 39 8.26 4.72 10.82
CA TYR A 39 7.37 3.81 10.10
C TYR A 39 7.91 2.39 10.13
N ARG A 40 7.03 1.44 10.47
CA ARG A 40 7.31 0.00 10.44
C ARG A 40 6.41 -0.67 9.41
N VAL A 41 7.00 -1.43 8.51
CA VAL A 41 6.27 -2.21 7.50
C VAL A 41 6.28 -3.69 7.86
N VAL A 42 5.10 -4.30 7.90
CA VAL A 42 4.90 -5.73 8.19
C VAL A 42 4.16 -6.35 7.01
N LYS A 43 4.61 -7.52 6.55
CA LYS A 43 3.95 -8.27 5.48
C LYS A 43 3.17 -9.44 6.09
N GLU A 44 1.87 -9.50 5.82
CA GLU A 44 0.97 -10.55 6.29
C GLU A 44 0.23 -11.16 5.10
N GLY A 45 0.64 -12.36 4.69
CA GLY A 45 0.11 -13.00 3.48
C GLY A 45 0.34 -12.15 2.22
N SER A 46 -0.75 -11.77 1.55
CA SER A 46 -0.75 -10.90 0.37
C SER A 46 -0.75 -9.41 0.69
N GLU A 47 -0.87 -9.05 1.97
CA GLU A 47 -1.04 -7.68 2.43
C GLU A 47 0.22 -7.15 3.09
N THR A 48 0.37 -5.83 3.03
CA THR A 48 1.45 -5.09 3.65
C THR A 48 0.84 -4.00 4.52
N LEU A 49 1.09 -4.10 5.81
CA LEU A 49 0.59 -3.23 6.85
C LEU A 49 1.68 -2.23 7.22
N VAL A 50 1.31 -0.96 7.30
CA VAL A 50 2.19 0.13 7.68
C VAL A 50 1.75 0.63 9.05
N TYR A 51 2.69 0.66 9.98
CA TYR A 51 2.51 1.14 11.35
C TYR A 51 3.36 2.38 11.56
N THR A 52 2.92 3.23 12.48
CA THR A 52 3.62 4.44 12.87
C THR A 52 3.30 4.80 14.32
N ASN A 53 4.26 5.32 15.08
CA ASN A 53 4.04 5.67 16.47
C ASN A 53 3.04 6.82 16.64
N GLY A 54 2.93 7.71 15.64
CA GLY A 54 1.97 8.82 15.64
C GLY A 54 0.52 8.43 15.40
N TYR A 55 0.22 7.17 15.11
CA TYR A 55 -1.14 6.65 14.97
C TYR A 55 -1.36 5.49 15.95
N LYS A 56 -2.31 5.65 16.88
CA LYS A 56 -2.69 4.62 17.87
C LYS A 56 -1.49 4.00 18.62
N ASN A 57 -0.41 4.76 18.80
CA ASN A 57 0.86 4.32 19.40
C ASN A 57 1.49 3.10 18.68
N GLY A 58 1.31 2.99 17.35
CA GLY A 58 1.87 1.91 16.55
C GLY A 58 1.25 0.53 16.79
N ARG A 59 0.08 0.47 17.44
CA ARG A 59 -0.69 -0.77 17.68
C ARG A 59 -1.58 -1.14 16.50
N ASP A 60 -2.11 -0.14 15.81
CA ASP A 60 -2.98 -0.33 14.65
C ASP A 60 -2.23 0.13 13.39
N ALA A 61 -2.48 -0.56 12.28
CA ALA A 61 -1.92 -0.15 11.00
C ALA A 61 -2.58 1.16 10.54
N VAL A 62 -1.75 2.12 10.16
CA VAL A 62 -2.23 3.38 9.58
C VAL A 62 -2.63 3.20 8.11
N THR A 63 -2.03 2.23 7.42
CA THR A 63 -2.36 1.88 6.05
C THR A 63 -2.22 0.37 5.85
N MET A 64 -3.15 -0.24 5.11
CA MET A 64 -3.10 -1.63 4.67
C MET A 64 -3.19 -1.70 3.15
N VAL A 65 -2.24 -2.41 2.52
CA VAL A 65 -2.07 -2.41 1.06
C VAL A 65 -1.82 -3.81 0.53
N ALA A 66 -2.51 -4.21 -0.54
CA ALA A 66 -2.15 -5.37 -1.35
C ALA A 66 -1.48 -4.90 -2.65
N ILE A 67 -0.32 -5.48 -2.99
CA ILE A 67 0.45 -5.13 -4.19
C ILE A 67 0.49 -6.33 -5.14
N SER A 68 0.07 -6.12 -6.39
CA SER A 68 0.11 -7.14 -7.44
C SER A 68 1.13 -6.78 -8.54
N SER A 69 1.04 -7.40 -9.72
CA SER A 69 1.96 -7.17 -10.84
C SER A 69 1.93 -5.73 -11.36
N ASN A 70 0.76 -5.12 -11.41
CA ASN A 70 0.52 -3.79 -11.99
C ASN A 70 -0.45 -2.91 -11.16
N LYS A 71 -0.86 -3.37 -9.97
CA LYS A 71 -1.88 -2.70 -9.13
C LYS A 71 -1.39 -2.51 -7.70
N ILE A 72 -1.73 -1.35 -7.14
CA ILE A 72 -1.74 -1.09 -5.70
C ILE A 72 -3.21 -1.05 -5.27
N MET A 73 -3.61 -1.93 -4.35
CA MET A 73 -4.92 -1.91 -3.72
C MET A 73 -4.77 -1.44 -2.28
N VAL A 74 -5.39 -0.32 -1.91
CA VAL A 74 -5.40 0.20 -0.54
C VAL A 74 -6.71 -0.22 0.10
N LYS A 75 -6.61 -1.03 1.15
CA LYS A 75 -7.76 -1.56 1.90
C LYS A 75 -8.12 -0.72 3.10
N THR A 76 -7.15 0.02 3.61
CA THR A 76 -7.33 0.90 4.77
C THR A 76 -6.32 2.03 4.66
N ALA A 77 -6.76 3.26 4.92
CA ALA A 77 -5.92 4.45 4.90
C ALA A 77 -6.37 5.49 5.94
N PHE A 78 -5.79 5.41 7.14
CA PHE A 78 -6.01 6.35 8.24
C PHE A 78 -4.84 7.34 8.42
N ASN A 79 -3.99 7.51 7.40
CA ASN A 79 -2.79 8.36 7.45
C ASN A 79 -3.06 9.82 7.83
N ALA A 80 -4.28 10.33 7.61
CA ALA A 80 -4.66 11.67 8.07
C ALA A 80 -4.54 11.85 9.60
N TYR A 81 -4.67 10.76 10.37
CA TYR A 81 -4.58 10.72 11.83
C TYR A 81 -3.18 10.39 12.37
N ASP A 82 -2.20 10.21 11.50
CA ASP A 82 -0.80 10.06 11.90
C ASP A 82 -0.22 11.42 12.32
N ASN A 83 0.32 11.50 13.54
CA ASN A 83 0.93 12.70 14.10
C ASN A 83 2.46 12.60 14.24
N THR A 84 3.08 11.67 13.52
CA THR A 84 4.53 11.50 13.54
C THR A 84 5.25 12.73 12.98
N ASN A 85 6.37 13.10 13.60
CA ASN A 85 7.23 14.17 13.09
C ASN A 85 7.73 13.79 11.69
N ASN A 86 7.66 14.72 10.74
CA ASN A 86 7.94 14.46 9.32
C ASN A 86 7.04 13.37 8.71
N ARG A 87 5.73 13.45 9.00
CA ARG A 87 4.70 12.56 8.43
C ARG A 87 4.84 12.42 6.91
N LEU A 88 4.84 11.17 6.46
CA LEU A 88 4.78 10.84 5.04
C LEU A 88 3.36 10.99 4.50
N TYR A 89 3.24 11.59 3.32
CA TYR A 89 2.01 11.51 2.54
C TYR A 89 1.74 10.06 2.13
N LEU A 90 0.45 9.68 2.04
CA LEU A 90 0.07 8.34 1.59
C LEU A 90 0.72 7.98 0.24
N SER A 91 0.81 8.92 -0.72
CA SER A 91 1.50 8.65 -2.00
C SER A 91 2.96 8.24 -1.83
N GLN A 92 3.68 8.85 -0.89
CA GLN A 92 5.08 8.50 -0.59
C GLN A 92 5.16 7.11 0.03
N ILE A 93 4.25 6.78 0.96
CA ILE A 93 4.14 5.44 1.54
C ILE A 93 3.91 4.41 0.44
N LEU A 94 2.90 4.60 -0.42
CA LEU A 94 2.55 3.66 -1.48
C LEU A 94 3.69 3.45 -2.48
N MET A 95 4.38 4.53 -2.87
CA MET A 95 5.49 4.43 -3.82
C MET A 95 6.74 3.79 -3.20
N ALA A 96 6.98 4.01 -1.91
CA ALA A 96 8.02 3.29 -1.16
C ALA A 96 7.68 1.80 -1.05
N LEU A 97 6.43 1.43 -0.76
CA LEU A 97 6.00 0.02 -0.73
C LEU A 97 6.12 -0.65 -2.11
N TRP A 98 5.72 0.05 -3.18
CA TRP A 98 5.86 -0.43 -4.56
C TRP A 98 7.33 -0.71 -4.91
N SER A 99 8.22 0.22 -4.57
CA SER A 99 9.67 0.05 -4.77
C SER A 99 10.24 -1.08 -3.92
N ASN A 100 9.84 -1.21 -2.66
CA ASN A 100 10.28 -2.29 -1.77
C ASN A 100 9.80 -3.67 -2.25
N ALA A 101 8.68 -3.73 -2.98
CA ALA A 101 8.22 -4.94 -3.66
C ALA A 101 9.00 -5.25 -4.97
N GLY A 102 10.06 -4.50 -5.27
CA GLY A 102 10.90 -4.69 -6.45
C GLY A 102 10.20 -4.30 -7.77
N LYS A 103 9.14 -3.49 -7.71
CA LYS A 103 8.34 -3.15 -8.88
C LYS A 103 8.82 -1.86 -9.54
N SER A 104 8.88 -1.86 -10.87
CA SER A 104 9.17 -0.64 -11.65
C SER A 104 7.97 0.31 -11.65
N LYS A 105 8.23 1.62 -11.56
CA LYS A 105 7.21 2.67 -11.72
C LYS A 105 6.44 2.57 -13.04
N SER A 106 7.11 2.16 -14.12
CA SER A 106 6.49 1.97 -15.44
C SER A 106 5.37 0.92 -15.43
N ASN A 107 5.45 -0.06 -14.52
CA ASN A 107 4.52 -1.18 -14.46
C ASN A 107 3.26 -0.88 -13.65
N LEU A 108 3.28 0.20 -12.85
CA LEU A 108 2.11 0.59 -12.06
C LEU A 108 1.03 1.15 -12.99
N ARG A 109 -0.08 0.43 -13.12
CA ARG A 109 -1.22 0.79 -13.99
C ARG A 109 -2.48 1.10 -13.21
N TYR A 110 -2.67 0.46 -12.06
CA TYR A 110 -3.91 0.58 -11.32
C TYR A 110 -3.64 0.96 -9.88
N LEU A 111 -4.51 1.81 -9.36
CA LEU A 111 -4.44 2.32 -8.02
C LEU A 111 -5.87 2.32 -7.48
N ALA A 112 -6.20 1.43 -6.55
CA ALA A 112 -7.58 1.14 -6.20
C ALA A 112 -7.83 1.13 -4.70
N TRP A 113 -8.95 1.72 -4.29
CA TRP A 113 -9.35 1.87 -2.89
C TRP A 113 -10.53 0.94 -2.63
N GLU A 114 -10.36 0.03 -1.69
CA GLU A 114 -11.40 -0.92 -1.27
C GLU A 114 -12.13 -0.36 -0.05
N ASN A 115 -13.43 -0.63 0.04
CA ASN A 115 -14.31 -0.26 1.15
C ASN A 115 -14.22 1.24 1.46
N VAL A 116 -14.51 2.06 0.44
CA VAL A 116 -14.50 3.52 0.55
C VAL A 116 -15.41 3.97 1.69
N ASN A 117 -14.81 4.61 2.69
CA ASN A 117 -15.49 5.24 3.82
C ASN A 117 -14.89 6.63 4.03
N ASN A 118 -15.24 7.54 3.13
CA ASN A 118 -14.77 8.92 3.14
C ASN A 118 -15.84 9.82 2.52
N ASP A 119 -16.51 10.64 3.34
CA ASP A 119 -17.67 11.42 2.91
C ASP A 119 -17.43 12.21 1.61
N PRO A 120 -16.32 12.96 1.43
CA PRO A 120 -16.07 13.67 0.17
C PRO A 120 -15.92 12.77 -1.06
N VAL A 121 -15.54 11.50 -0.89
CA VAL A 121 -15.48 10.53 -1.99
C VAL A 121 -16.87 9.94 -2.23
N THR A 122 -17.61 9.61 -1.16
CA THR A 122 -18.99 9.15 -1.25
C THR A 122 -19.86 10.19 -1.96
N ASP A 123 -19.76 11.47 -1.60
CA ASP A 123 -20.45 12.58 -2.27
C ASP A 123 -20.10 12.65 -3.78
N ALA A 124 -18.83 12.43 -4.13
CA ALA A 124 -18.38 12.42 -5.52
C ALA A 124 -18.94 11.22 -6.31
N LEU A 125 -19.10 10.06 -5.64
CA LEU A 125 -19.67 8.85 -6.22
C LEU A 125 -21.17 9.02 -6.46
N GLU A 126 -21.90 9.56 -5.48
CA GLU A 126 -23.33 9.88 -5.58
C GLU A 126 -23.59 10.89 -6.70
N GLY A 127 -22.85 12.02 -6.71
CA GLY A 127 -23.00 13.04 -7.75
C GLY A 127 -22.71 12.53 -9.17
N ALA A 128 -21.78 11.58 -9.32
CA ALA A 128 -21.53 10.94 -10.61
C ALA A 128 -22.65 9.99 -11.05
N ARG A 129 -23.26 9.25 -10.11
CA ARG A 129 -24.40 8.38 -10.41
C ARG A 129 -25.63 9.18 -10.82
N ASP A 130 -25.92 10.26 -10.09
CA ASP A 130 -27.03 11.17 -10.42
C ASP A 130 -26.87 11.75 -11.82
N PHE A 131 -25.66 12.17 -12.19
CA PHE A 131 -25.40 12.71 -13.53
C PHE A 131 -25.55 11.65 -14.63
N LEU A 132 -25.14 10.41 -14.35
CA LEU A 132 -25.19 9.30 -15.30
C LEU A 132 -26.57 8.62 -15.35
N ASP A 133 -27.55 9.07 -14.57
CA ASP A 133 -28.88 8.45 -14.40
C ASP A 133 -28.78 6.97 -13.98
N LEU A 134 -27.92 6.71 -13.00
CA LEU A 134 -27.63 5.38 -12.46
C LEU A 134 -28.27 5.19 -11.09
N GLY A 135 -28.58 3.94 -10.75
CA GLY A 135 -29.03 3.59 -9.40
C GLY A 135 -27.91 3.75 -8.37
N GLU A 136 -28.30 3.93 -7.09
CA GLU A 136 -27.41 4.16 -5.93
C GLU A 136 -26.22 3.19 -5.85
N ASN A 137 -26.41 1.94 -6.28
CA ASN A 137 -25.42 0.88 -6.19
C ASN A 137 -24.89 0.41 -7.55
N ASP A 138 -25.16 1.14 -8.62
CA ASP A 138 -24.70 0.74 -9.95
C ASP A 138 -23.20 1.03 -10.12
N ASP A 139 -22.55 0.13 -10.83
CA ASP A 139 -21.17 0.24 -11.28
C ASP A 139 -21.06 1.27 -12.41
N PHE A 140 -19.93 1.98 -12.49
CA PHE A 140 -19.70 2.91 -13.60
C PHE A 140 -18.23 3.11 -13.92
N VAL A 141 -17.98 3.67 -15.11
CA VAL A 141 -16.65 4.03 -15.58
C VAL A 141 -16.65 5.46 -16.09
N LEU A 142 -15.78 6.29 -15.51
CA LEU A 142 -15.47 7.62 -16.03
C LEU A 142 -14.20 7.54 -16.87
N ASP A 143 -14.28 7.87 -18.15
CA ASP A 143 -13.11 8.04 -19.02
C ASP A 143 -12.75 9.52 -19.13
N VAL A 144 -11.49 9.89 -18.89
CA VAL A 144 -11.04 11.29 -18.93
C VAL A 144 -11.34 11.98 -20.27
N SER A 145 -11.49 11.22 -21.35
CA SER A 145 -11.77 11.76 -22.69
C SER A 145 -13.26 12.03 -22.96
N SER A 146 -14.17 11.49 -22.16
CA SER A 146 -15.61 11.58 -22.37
C SER A 146 -16.42 11.97 -21.14
N ALA A 147 -15.80 11.94 -19.96
CA ALA A 147 -16.43 12.37 -18.72
C ALA A 147 -16.69 13.87 -18.76
N ASP A 148 -17.79 14.27 -18.12
CA ASP A 148 -18.03 15.68 -17.83
C ASP A 148 -16.89 16.23 -16.97
N ALA A 149 -16.44 17.44 -17.31
CA ALA A 149 -15.27 18.05 -16.68
C ALA A 149 -15.51 18.30 -15.18
N ASP A 150 -16.73 18.66 -14.79
CA ASP A 150 -17.07 19.01 -13.40
C ASP A 150 -17.06 17.76 -12.51
N ILE A 151 -17.55 16.63 -13.02
CA ILE A 151 -17.52 15.34 -12.32
C ILE A 151 -16.08 14.88 -12.17
N TRP A 152 -15.30 14.97 -13.25
CA TRP A 152 -13.89 14.58 -13.23
C TRP A 152 -13.11 15.40 -12.20
N GLU A 153 -13.29 16.72 -12.20
CA GLU A 153 -12.67 17.63 -11.23
C GLU A 153 -13.08 17.28 -9.80
N THR A 154 -14.35 16.94 -9.56
CA THR A 154 -14.84 16.51 -8.25
C THR A 154 -14.04 15.31 -7.73
N PHE A 155 -13.81 14.29 -8.56
CA PHE A 155 -12.98 13.14 -8.20
C PHE A 155 -11.52 13.52 -7.92
N GLU A 156 -10.92 14.37 -8.75
CA GLU A 156 -9.53 14.82 -8.57
C GLU A 156 -9.33 15.60 -7.25
N LEU A 157 -10.36 16.34 -6.82
CA LEU A 157 -10.37 17.11 -5.58
C LEU A 157 -10.59 16.28 -4.32
N THR A 158 -10.95 15.00 -4.43
CA THR A 158 -11.03 14.10 -3.27
C THR A 158 -9.65 13.81 -2.67
N ALA A 159 -9.60 13.30 -1.44
CA ALA A 159 -8.34 12.84 -0.84
C ALA A 159 -7.67 11.74 -1.70
N PHE A 160 -8.50 10.89 -2.29
CA PHE A 160 -8.16 9.78 -3.17
C PHE A 160 -7.62 10.24 -4.52
N GLY A 161 -8.30 11.19 -5.17
CA GLY A 161 -7.83 11.83 -6.40
C GLY A 161 -6.49 12.52 -6.21
N ARG A 162 -6.33 13.28 -5.13
CA ARG A 162 -5.03 13.92 -4.80
C ARG A 162 -3.87 12.93 -4.67
N VAL A 163 -4.12 11.74 -4.10
CA VAL A 163 -3.10 10.68 -4.02
C VAL A 163 -2.80 10.11 -5.41
N ALA A 164 -3.83 9.82 -6.21
CA ALA A 164 -3.67 9.35 -7.58
C ALA A 164 -2.88 10.35 -8.45
N THR A 165 -3.23 11.64 -8.40
CA THR A 165 -2.51 12.71 -9.13
C THR A 165 -1.04 12.78 -8.73
N ARG A 166 -0.71 12.65 -7.44
CA ARG A 166 0.70 12.63 -6.98
C ARG A 166 1.45 11.41 -7.50
N ILE A 167 0.84 10.23 -7.45
CA ILE A 167 1.43 9.00 -7.99
C ILE A 167 1.64 9.10 -9.50
N CYS A 168 0.68 9.65 -10.24
CA CYS A 168 0.81 9.94 -11.67
C CYS A 168 2.02 10.84 -11.96
N ARG A 169 2.20 11.93 -11.21
CA ARG A 169 3.39 12.79 -11.34
C ARG A 169 4.69 12.04 -11.07
N GLU A 170 4.73 11.23 -10.01
CA GLU A 170 5.92 10.44 -9.66
C GLU A 170 6.27 9.34 -10.65
N THR A 171 5.27 8.83 -11.38
CA THR A 171 5.40 7.77 -12.39
C THR A 171 5.45 8.31 -13.82
N ARG A 172 5.31 9.63 -14.01
CA ARG A 172 5.20 10.32 -15.32
C ARG A 172 4.06 9.77 -16.18
N LYS A 173 2.92 9.52 -15.53
CA LYS A 173 1.69 9.03 -16.14
C LYS A 173 0.57 10.04 -15.97
N SER A 174 -0.56 9.79 -16.63
CA SER A 174 -1.82 10.46 -16.35
C SER A 174 -2.90 9.45 -15.99
N VAL A 175 -3.93 9.93 -15.29
CA VAL A 175 -5.16 9.15 -15.10
C VAL A 175 -5.87 9.08 -16.45
N LYS A 176 -6.36 7.89 -16.78
CA LYS A 176 -7.14 7.61 -17.98
C LYS A 176 -8.60 7.33 -17.65
N LYS A 177 -8.83 6.51 -16.62
CA LYS A 177 -10.18 6.10 -16.20
C LYS A 177 -10.29 6.00 -14.69
N ILE A 178 -11.51 6.17 -14.21
CA ILE A 178 -11.93 5.78 -12.87
C ILE A 178 -13.00 4.71 -13.05
N HIS A 179 -12.79 3.54 -12.48
CA HIS A 179 -13.75 2.45 -12.45
C HIS A 179 -14.31 2.37 -11.03
N VAL A 180 -15.62 2.30 -10.90
CA VAL A 180 -16.31 2.15 -9.62
C VAL A 180 -17.11 0.86 -9.67
N ASP A 181 -16.75 -0.06 -8.78
CA ASP A 181 -17.42 -1.33 -8.61
C ASP A 181 -18.07 -1.35 -7.22
N ASN A 182 -19.37 -1.64 -7.12
CA ASN A 182 -20.10 -1.80 -5.87
C ASN A 182 -20.38 -3.28 -5.63
N ASN A 183 -19.68 -3.87 -4.66
CA ASN A 183 -19.91 -5.26 -4.27
C ASN A 183 -20.75 -5.32 -2.99
N ARG A 184 -22.08 -5.27 -3.13
CA ARG A 184 -23.04 -5.42 -2.01
C ARG A 184 -22.90 -4.32 -0.95
N GLY A 185 -22.70 -3.07 -1.38
CA GLY A 185 -22.53 -1.91 -0.50
C GLY A 185 -21.06 -1.61 -0.14
N GLU A 186 -20.12 -2.43 -0.61
CA GLU A 186 -18.69 -2.18 -0.49
C GLU A 186 -18.14 -1.64 -1.81
N GLU A 187 -17.93 -0.32 -1.86
CA GLU A 187 -17.44 0.36 -3.05
C GLU A 187 -15.93 0.22 -3.19
N THR A 188 -15.50 -0.14 -4.40
CA THR A 188 -14.11 -0.12 -4.84
C THR A 188 -13.92 0.92 -5.93
N VAL A 189 -13.05 1.89 -5.68
CA VAL A 189 -12.72 2.95 -6.66
C VAL A 189 -11.33 2.70 -7.23
N THR A 190 -11.24 2.37 -8.51
CA THR A 190 -9.99 2.05 -9.22
C THR A 190 -9.61 3.12 -10.23
N TRP A 191 -8.46 3.76 -10.00
CA TRP A 191 -7.83 4.69 -10.93
C TRP A 191 -6.90 3.94 -11.89
N GLU A 192 -7.20 4.00 -13.19
CA GLU A 192 -6.36 3.48 -14.27
C GLU A 192 -5.43 4.57 -14.80
N MET A 193 -4.14 4.28 -14.86
CA MET A 193 -3.08 5.20 -15.28
C MET A 193 -2.43 4.74 -16.59
N ARG A 194 -2.08 5.70 -17.45
CA ARG A 194 -1.36 5.45 -18.71
C ARG A 194 -0.11 6.29 -18.86
#